data_AF-E2SJU2-F1
#
_entry.id   AF-E2SJU2-F1
#
_cell.length_a   1.000
_cell.length_b   1.000
_cell.length_c   1.000
_cell.angle_alpha   90.00
_cell.angle_beta   90.00
_cell.angle_gamma   90.00
#
_symmetry.space_group_name_H-M   'P 1'
#
loop_
_entity.id
_entity.type
_entity.pdbx_description
1 polymer ?
#
loop_
_entity_poly.entity_id
_entity_poly.type
_entity_poly.pdbx_seq_one_letter_code
_entity_poly.pdbx_strand_id
1 'polypeptide(L)'
;MRKEVTDMLTNNETEKKKVQEEEMNEILDYDNDVFFKFALGTEDEDSAFIRNTIIERVTGIHPKESTVLNPNLDPAILRRKKIVLDVHVKDCDGREYDIEMQTTYSKKSEMKRFEFYGARMLSNQVISGGKYQNLLPVFQIIFIDSYAEHSRRLIDSYQMRNEQGAVESSHPLMKRIYIYLPEIDVIARKKGFANMTDFEQLCLVLPSGYLFKNNDSDGILKTEERLVKKVIPKGHQVEKYKKFQDDEDLWSIAMSAQIQAQREKNAIIDSFEEGEVKGLKQGKKELLQELVQMKFGVDAQAWIDKLSIEQLTIVSKKILDCKTFEELKNKSTCFNLRAVSQKS
;
A
#
# COMPACT_ATOMS: atom_id res chain seq x y z
N MET A 1 -1.04 -35.24 25.45
CA MET A 1 0.33 -34.69 25.29
C MET A 1 0.63 -34.06 23.94
N ARG A 2 0.64 -34.73 22.76
CA ARG A 2 0.94 -34.02 21.49
C ARG A 2 -0.18 -33.12 20.95
N LYS A 3 -1.47 -33.44 21.21
CA LYS A 3 -2.61 -32.57 20.84
C LYS A 3 -2.71 -31.32 21.70
N GLU A 4 -2.56 -31.45 23.02
CA GLU A 4 -2.61 -30.32 23.97
C GLU A 4 -1.48 -29.31 23.77
N VAL A 5 -0.29 -29.75 23.34
CA VAL A 5 0.82 -28.83 23.02
C VAL A 5 0.57 -28.08 21.71
N THR A 6 -0.15 -28.68 20.77
CA THR A 6 -0.48 -28.01 19.49
C THR A 6 -1.58 -26.96 19.70
N ASP A 7 -2.62 -27.29 20.49
CA ASP A 7 -3.72 -26.38 20.82
C ASP A 7 -3.25 -25.21 21.73
N MET A 8 -2.27 -25.44 22.62
CA MET A 8 -1.63 -24.38 23.43
C MET A 8 -0.69 -23.46 22.61
N LEU A 9 -0.08 -23.97 21.53
CA LEU A 9 0.75 -23.14 20.65
C LEU A 9 -0.11 -22.27 19.73
N THR A 10 -1.21 -22.81 19.19
CA THR A 10 -2.15 -22.04 18.36
C THR A 10 -2.92 -21.00 19.16
N ASN A 11 -3.35 -21.30 20.41
CA ASN A 11 -3.98 -20.29 21.26
C ASN A 11 -2.99 -19.20 21.69
N ASN A 12 -1.74 -19.55 21.99
CA ASN A 12 -0.70 -18.55 22.29
C ASN A 12 -0.34 -17.69 21.07
N GLU A 13 -0.36 -18.21 19.84
CA GLU A 13 -0.14 -17.42 18.62
C GLU A 13 -1.32 -16.52 18.29
N THR A 14 -2.55 -16.97 18.57
CA THR A 14 -3.77 -16.18 18.34
C THR A 14 -3.96 -15.11 19.43
N GLU A 15 -3.60 -15.41 20.68
CA GLU A 15 -3.55 -14.44 21.78
C GLU A 15 -2.36 -13.50 21.64
N LYS A 16 -1.18 -13.95 21.18
CA LYS A 16 -0.08 -13.04 20.82
C LYS A 16 -0.41 -12.17 19.62
N LYS A 17 -1.14 -12.68 18.62
CA LYS A 17 -1.65 -11.86 17.51
C LYS A 17 -2.71 -10.87 18.00
N LYS A 18 -3.62 -11.25 18.89
CA LYS A 18 -4.60 -10.34 19.49
C LYS A 18 -3.97 -9.29 20.40
N VAL A 19 -2.97 -9.65 21.21
CA VAL A 19 -2.22 -8.72 22.05
C VAL A 19 -1.31 -7.84 21.19
N GLN A 20 -0.73 -8.33 20.09
CA GLN A 20 -0.04 -7.51 19.08
C GLN A 20 -1.01 -6.65 18.24
N GLU A 21 -2.26 -7.05 18.07
CA GLU A 21 -3.33 -6.28 17.41
C GLU A 21 -3.91 -5.20 18.35
N GLU A 22 -3.91 -5.43 19.67
CA GLU A 22 -4.34 -4.46 20.70
C GLU A 22 -3.20 -3.51 21.12
N GLU A 23 -1.94 -3.96 21.10
CA GLU A 23 -0.73 -3.12 21.24
C GLU A 23 -0.29 -2.49 19.90
N MET A 24 -1.12 -2.58 18.84
CA MET A 24 -0.82 -2.05 17.51
C MET A 24 -0.87 -0.52 17.50
N ASN A 25 0.21 0.07 18.01
CA ASN A 25 0.73 1.43 17.89
C ASN A 25 -0.27 2.59 18.10
N GLU A 26 -0.11 3.31 19.21
CA GLU A 26 -0.50 4.73 19.37
C GLU A 26 0.25 5.68 18.40
N ILE A 27 0.71 5.17 17.26
CA ILE A 27 1.55 5.88 16.30
C ILE A 27 0.88 5.74 14.93
N LEU A 28 0.59 6.88 14.31
CA LEU A 28 0.10 6.89 12.94
C LEU A 28 1.23 6.52 11.98
N ASP A 29 0.91 5.68 11.02
CA ASP A 29 1.71 5.53 9.83
C ASP A 29 1.74 6.90 9.12
N TYR A 30 2.93 7.32 8.70
CA TYR A 30 3.07 8.61 8.05
C TYR A 30 2.47 8.63 6.63
N ASP A 31 2.21 7.45 6.03
CA ASP A 31 1.42 7.32 4.81
C ASP A 31 -0.10 7.47 5.02
N ASN A 32 -0.51 7.88 6.23
CA ASN A 32 -1.89 8.20 6.54
C ASN A 32 -2.35 9.46 5.78
N ASP A 33 -3.29 9.27 4.87
CA ASP A 33 -3.82 10.34 4.01
C ASP A 33 -4.40 11.53 4.80
N VAL A 34 -4.90 11.33 6.03
CA VAL A 34 -5.44 12.40 6.88
C VAL A 34 -4.30 13.25 7.46
N PHE A 35 -3.25 12.60 7.98
CA PHE A 35 -2.06 13.30 8.42
C PHE A 35 -1.36 14.00 7.25
N PHE A 36 -1.27 13.35 6.09
CA PHE A 36 -0.73 13.95 4.88
C PHE A 36 -1.48 15.22 4.48
N LYS A 37 -2.83 15.16 4.48
CA LYS A 37 -3.69 16.33 4.23
C LYS A 37 -3.46 17.44 5.25
N PHE A 38 -3.29 17.11 6.52
CA PHE A 38 -2.96 18.09 7.57
C PHE A 38 -1.57 18.71 7.37
N ALA A 39 -0.56 17.88 7.10
CA ALA A 39 0.84 18.29 7.01
C ALA A 39 1.11 19.24 5.83
N LEU A 40 0.36 19.10 4.73
CA LEU A 40 0.54 19.91 3.52
C LEU A 40 -0.58 20.91 3.25
N GLY A 41 -1.79 20.64 3.77
CA GLY A 41 -3.01 21.35 3.42
C GLY A 41 -3.37 22.52 4.33
N THR A 42 -2.70 22.70 5.47
CA THR A 42 -2.85 23.90 6.29
C THR A 42 -1.99 25.05 5.74
N GLU A 43 -2.35 26.28 6.10
CA GLU A 43 -1.75 27.52 5.57
C GLU A 43 -0.70 28.17 6.49
N ASP A 44 -0.21 27.43 7.48
CA ASP A 44 0.92 27.87 8.30
C ASP A 44 2.28 27.69 7.60
N GLU A 45 3.30 28.36 8.15
CA GLU A 45 4.65 28.43 7.57
C GLU A 45 5.28 27.04 7.37
N ASP A 46 5.07 26.11 8.31
CA ASP A 46 5.63 24.76 8.26
C ASP A 46 5.09 23.98 7.05
N SER A 47 3.77 24.00 6.86
CA SER A 47 3.10 23.33 5.75
C SER A 47 3.42 23.96 4.40
N ALA A 48 3.47 25.30 4.34
CA ALA A 48 3.90 26.02 3.14
C ALA A 48 5.35 25.67 2.76
N PHE A 49 6.24 25.61 3.75
CA PHE A 49 7.63 25.22 3.55
C PHE A 49 7.76 23.79 2.99
N ILE A 50 7.08 22.81 3.60
CA ILE A 50 7.13 21.41 3.16
C ILE A 50 6.62 21.29 1.72
N ARG A 51 5.43 21.84 1.46
CA ARG A 51 4.78 21.78 0.14
C ARG A 51 5.60 22.46 -0.96
N ASN A 52 6.14 23.65 -0.69
CA ASN A 52 6.98 24.36 -1.66
C ASN A 52 8.29 23.59 -1.92
N THR A 53 8.87 22.96 -0.90
CA THR A 53 10.04 22.10 -1.05
C THR A 53 9.73 20.90 -1.95
N ILE A 54 8.58 20.24 -1.77
CA ILE A 54 8.16 19.13 -2.66
C ILE A 54 8.05 19.63 -4.10
N ILE A 55 7.30 20.72 -4.34
CA ILE A 55 7.11 21.30 -5.67
C ILE A 55 8.47 21.61 -6.32
N GLU A 56 9.36 22.29 -5.61
CA GLU A 56 10.69 22.61 -6.09
C GLU A 56 11.49 21.39 -6.52
N ARG A 57 11.53 20.37 -5.67
CA ARG A 57 12.40 19.22 -5.88
C ARG A 57 11.93 18.33 -7.01
N VAL A 58 10.62 18.25 -7.24
CA VAL A 58 10.06 17.37 -8.27
C VAL A 58 9.81 18.07 -9.61
N THR A 59 9.60 19.39 -9.60
CA THR A 59 9.30 20.16 -10.83
C THR A 59 10.44 21.06 -11.30
N GLY A 60 11.36 21.44 -10.40
CA GLY A 60 12.37 22.48 -10.63
C GLY A 60 11.82 23.91 -10.59
N ILE A 61 10.54 24.11 -10.25
CA ILE A 61 9.92 25.43 -10.08
C ILE A 61 10.09 25.85 -8.63
N HIS A 62 10.50 27.10 -8.38
CA HIS A 62 10.69 27.63 -7.03
C HIS A 62 9.53 28.57 -6.67
N PRO A 63 8.43 28.09 -6.03
CA PRO A 63 7.32 28.96 -5.66
C PRO A 63 7.80 29.94 -4.57
N LYS A 64 7.59 31.24 -4.78
CA LYS A 64 7.80 32.23 -3.71
C LYS A 64 6.75 32.06 -2.62
N GLU A 65 5.51 31.87 -3.05
CA GLU A 65 4.34 31.65 -2.23
C GLU A 65 3.45 30.61 -2.91
N SER A 66 2.67 29.90 -2.11
CA SER A 66 1.61 29.01 -2.60
C SER A 66 0.44 28.97 -1.64
N THR A 67 -0.77 28.83 -2.18
CA THR A 67 -2.02 28.75 -1.43
C THR A 67 -2.71 27.42 -1.70
N VAL A 68 -3.29 26.82 -0.67
CA VAL A 68 -4.10 25.61 -0.75
C VAL A 68 -5.53 25.99 -1.12
N LEU A 69 -6.02 25.46 -2.23
CA LEU A 69 -7.37 25.72 -2.74
C LEU A 69 -8.45 24.89 -2.03
N ASN A 70 -8.05 23.79 -1.37
CA ASN A 70 -8.93 22.88 -0.64
C ASN A 70 -8.47 22.64 0.81
N PRO A 71 -8.29 23.67 1.67
CA PRO A 71 -7.64 23.56 2.99
C PRO A 71 -8.53 22.91 4.07
N ASN A 72 -9.65 22.30 3.69
CA ASN A 72 -10.68 21.87 4.63
C ASN A 72 -10.27 20.60 5.38
N LEU A 73 -10.19 20.71 6.70
CA LEU A 73 -9.88 19.65 7.65
C LEU A 73 -11.01 19.43 8.67
N ASP A 74 -12.23 19.92 8.39
CA ASP A 74 -13.38 19.75 9.27
C ASP A 74 -13.60 18.25 9.57
N PRO A 75 -13.50 17.81 10.84
CA PRO A 75 -13.72 16.44 11.25
C PRO A 75 -15.06 15.86 10.75
N ALA A 76 -16.12 16.67 10.68
CA ALA A 76 -17.43 16.26 10.20
C ALA A 76 -17.46 15.97 8.69
N ILE A 77 -16.54 16.56 7.92
CA ILE A 77 -16.34 16.28 6.49
C ILE A 77 -15.40 15.08 6.32
N LEU A 78 -14.30 15.02 7.10
CA LEU A 78 -13.33 13.93 7.11
C LEU A 78 -13.89 12.59 7.63
N ARG A 79 -15.07 12.56 8.25
CA ARG A 79 -15.78 11.30 8.60
C ARG A 79 -16.66 10.77 7.45
N ARG A 80 -16.82 11.49 6.34
CA ARG A 80 -17.73 11.11 5.24
C ARG A 80 -17.06 10.15 4.25
N LYS A 81 -17.82 9.26 3.62
CA LYS A 81 -17.27 8.21 2.72
C LYS A 81 -16.62 8.71 1.41
N LYS A 82 -16.65 10.01 1.09
CA LYS A 82 -16.13 10.62 -0.14
C LYS A 82 -15.37 11.90 0.19
N ILE A 83 -14.17 11.77 0.73
CA ILE A 83 -13.32 12.89 1.13
C ILE A 83 -12.27 13.14 0.04
N VAL A 84 -11.93 14.42 -0.11
CA VAL A 84 -10.83 14.91 -0.94
C VAL A 84 -9.62 15.08 0.00
N LEU A 85 -8.72 14.09 0.00
CA LEU A 85 -7.52 14.07 0.84
C LEU A 85 -6.27 14.54 0.08
N ASP A 86 -6.38 14.67 -1.23
CA ASP A 86 -5.43 15.39 -2.07
C ASP A 86 -5.31 16.86 -1.66
N VAL A 87 -4.14 17.43 -1.89
CA VAL A 87 -3.81 18.82 -1.57
C VAL A 87 -3.67 19.57 -2.89
N HIS A 88 -4.67 20.39 -3.19
CA HIS A 88 -4.70 21.21 -4.41
C HIS A 88 -4.14 22.59 -4.07
N VAL A 89 -3.10 22.97 -4.81
CA VAL A 89 -2.21 24.10 -4.51
C VAL A 89 -2.13 24.99 -5.73
N LYS A 90 -2.02 26.30 -5.51
CA LYS A 90 -1.74 27.28 -6.53
C LYS A 90 -0.54 28.13 -6.15
N ASP A 91 0.45 28.28 -7.05
CA ASP A 91 1.60 29.16 -6.82
C ASP A 91 1.30 30.63 -7.18
N CYS A 92 2.25 31.52 -6.85
CA CYS A 92 2.17 32.95 -7.16
C CYS A 92 2.11 33.29 -8.66
N ASP A 93 2.51 32.36 -9.54
CA ASP A 93 2.43 32.51 -11.00
C ASP A 93 1.11 31.94 -11.56
N GLY A 94 0.27 31.36 -10.71
CA GLY A 94 -1.03 30.79 -11.06
C GLY A 94 -0.99 29.33 -11.52
N ARG A 95 0.16 28.65 -11.45
CA ARG A 95 0.25 27.22 -11.76
C ARG A 95 -0.39 26.40 -10.66
N GLU A 96 -1.01 25.29 -11.04
CA GLU A 96 -1.72 24.43 -10.10
C GLU A 96 -1.02 23.09 -9.91
N TYR A 97 -1.00 22.61 -8.67
CA TYR A 97 -0.37 21.37 -8.25
C TYR A 97 -1.39 20.58 -7.44
N ASP A 98 -1.59 19.32 -7.81
CA ASP A 98 -2.39 18.35 -7.08
C ASP A 98 -1.44 17.34 -6.47
N ILE A 99 -1.31 17.37 -5.14
CA ILE A 99 -0.39 16.51 -4.40
C ILE A 99 -1.20 15.44 -3.67
N GLU A 100 -0.98 14.19 -4.01
CA GLU A 100 -1.76 13.05 -3.51
C GLU A 100 -0.83 11.93 -3.03
N MET A 101 -1.28 11.20 -2.02
CA MET A 101 -0.64 9.99 -1.52
C MET A 101 -1.54 8.79 -1.83
N GLN A 102 -0.96 7.67 -2.25
CA GLN A 102 -1.67 6.44 -2.56
C GLN A 102 -0.93 5.24 -1.95
N THR A 103 -1.61 4.55 -1.03
CA THR A 103 -1.10 3.35 -0.35
C THR A 103 -1.22 2.08 -1.19
N THR A 104 -2.01 2.11 -2.28
CA THR A 104 -2.18 0.97 -3.19
C THR A 104 -2.14 1.39 -4.65
N TYR A 105 -1.76 0.45 -5.52
CA TYR A 105 -1.73 0.62 -6.97
C TYR A 105 -2.77 -0.29 -7.63
N SER A 106 -4.06 0.02 -7.50
CA SER A 106 -5.11 -0.56 -8.36
C SER A 106 -5.07 0.03 -9.79
N LYS A 107 -4.14 -0.52 -10.58
CA LYS A 107 -3.76 -0.13 -11.96
C LYS A 107 -4.85 0.43 -12.89
N LYS A 108 -6.12 0.02 -12.80
CA LYS A 108 -7.15 0.41 -13.79
C LYS A 108 -8.02 1.60 -13.37
N SER A 109 -8.38 1.71 -12.10
CA SER A 109 -9.27 2.79 -11.61
C SER A 109 -8.51 4.08 -11.36
N GLU A 110 -7.33 4.00 -10.73
CA GLU A 110 -6.57 5.19 -10.37
C GLU A 110 -5.98 5.89 -11.58
N MET A 111 -5.46 5.14 -12.57
CA MET A 111 -4.92 5.75 -13.80
C MET A 111 -5.96 6.62 -14.51
N LYS A 112 -7.19 6.12 -14.65
CA LYS A 112 -8.31 6.88 -15.23
C LYS A 112 -8.68 8.08 -14.37
N ARG A 113 -8.64 7.96 -13.04
CA ARG A 113 -8.91 9.07 -12.12
C ARG A 113 -7.86 10.16 -12.26
N PHE A 114 -6.58 9.81 -12.31
CA PHE A 114 -5.50 10.78 -12.51
C PHE A 114 -5.64 11.50 -13.85
N GLU A 115 -5.94 10.78 -14.93
CA GLU A 115 -6.19 11.43 -16.24
C GLU A 115 -7.38 12.40 -16.17
N PHE A 116 -8.49 11.97 -15.58
CA PHE A 116 -9.67 12.80 -15.41
C PHE A 116 -9.39 14.04 -14.56
N TYR A 117 -8.68 13.91 -13.44
CA TYR A 117 -8.35 15.04 -12.56
C TYR A 117 -7.39 16.02 -13.22
N GLY A 118 -6.34 15.54 -13.90
CA GLY A 118 -5.40 16.40 -14.63
C GLY A 118 -6.09 17.19 -15.74
N ALA A 119 -6.97 16.53 -16.52
CA ALA A 119 -7.77 17.20 -17.54
C ALA A 119 -8.74 18.22 -16.93
N ARG A 120 -9.36 17.90 -15.78
CA ARG A 120 -10.26 18.81 -15.07
C ARG A 120 -9.55 20.06 -14.55
N MET A 121 -8.32 19.93 -14.02
CA MET A 121 -7.51 21.09 -13.61
C MET A 121 -7.23 22.01 -14.79
N LEU A 122 -6.85 21.47 -15.95
CA LEU A 122 -6.67 22.28 -17.17
C LEU A 122 -7.96 22.96 -17.61
N SER A 123 -9.08 22.22 -17.60
CA SER A 123 -10.39 22.78 -17.97
C SER A 123 -10.80 23.92 -17.04
N ASN A 124 -10.50 23.83 -15.75
CA ASN A 124 -10.89 24.84 -14.75
C ASN A 124 -10.14 26.16 -14.94
N GLN A 125 -8.98 26.17 -15.61
CA GLN A 125 -8.28 27.41 -15.95
C GLN A 125 -8.98 28.21 -17.06
N VAL A 126 -9.82 27.57 -17.87
CA VAL A 126 -10.52 28.22 -18.99
C VAL A 126 -11.76 28.94 -18.49
N ILE A 127 -11.63 30.25 -18.28
CA ILE A 127 -12.77 31.14 -18.03
C ILE A 127 -13.42 31.50 -19.39
N SER A 128 -14.74 31.71 -19.42
CA SER A 128 -15.45 32.14 -20.63
C SER A 128 -14.78 33.36 -21.29
N GLY A 129 -14.40 33.24 -22.57
CA GLY A 129 -13.66 34.26 -23.32
C GLY A 129 -12.13 34.22 -23.17
N GLY A 130 -11.59 33.29 -22.37
CA GLY A 130 -10.15 33.08 -22.20
C GLY A 130 -9.47 32.47 -23.43
N LYS A 131 -8.21 32.84 -23.68
CA LYS A 131 -7.41 32.30 -24.78
C LYS A 131 -6.63 31.06 -24.34
N TYR A 132 -6.70 29.97 -25.10
CA TYR A 132 -5.96 28.72 -24.82
C TYR A 132 -4.45 28.91 -24.70
N GLN A 133 -3.88 29.88 -25.40
CA GLN A 133 -2.45 30.22 -25.33
C GLN A 133 -1.98 30.68 -23.93
N ASN A 134 -2.91 31.04 -23.04
CA ASN A 134 -2.62 31.47 -21.68
C ASN A 134 -2.69 30.33 -20.65
N LEU A 135 -3.00 29.10 -21.08
CA LEU A 135 -3.04 27.95 -20.18
C LEU A 135 -1.68 27.72 -19.53
N LEU A 136 -1.68 27.55 -18.22
CA LEU A 136 -0.51 27.22 -17.43
C LEU A 136 -0.43 25.71 -17.23
N PRO A 137 0.79 25.15 -17.08
CA PRO A 137 0.94 23.74 -16.78
C PRO A 137 0.31 23.41 -15.42
N VAL A 138 -0.33 22.24 -15.35
CA VAL A 138 -0.81 21.59 -14.13
C VAL A 138 0.08 20.41 -13.79
N PHE A 139 0.28 20.19 -12.50
CA PHE A 139 1.15 19.15 -11.99
C PHE A 139 0.36 18.20 -11.12
N GLN A 140 0.48 16.91 -11.38
CA GLN A 140 -0.03 15.85 -10.50
C GLN A 140 1.18 15.17 -9.86
N ILE A 141 1.36 15.36 -8.55
CA ILE A 141 2.47 14.83 -7.77
C ILE A 141 1.92 13.72 -6.89
N ILE A 142 2.24 12.47 -7.23
CA ILE A 142 1.62 11.29 -6.64
C ILE A 142 2.69 10.50 -5.88
N PHE A 143 2.63 10.53 -4.56
CA PHE A 143 3.37 9.63 -3.69
C PHE A 143 2.70 8.26 -3.72
N ILE A 144 3.48 7.21 -3.91
CA ILE A 144 2.95 5.86 -4.09
C ILE A 144 3.77 4.82 -3.35
N ASP A 145 3.11 4.05 -2.49
CA ASP A 145 3.71 2.91 -1.77
C ASP A 145 3.67 1.62 -2.62
N SER A 146 4.22 1.72 -3.83
CA SER A 146 4.35 0.60 -4.76
C SER A 146 5.42 0.89 -5.80
N TYR A 147 5.84 -0.10 -6.56
CA TYR A 147 6.76 0.11 -7.69
C TYR A 147 5.98 0.18 -9.01
N ALA A 148 6.41 1.06 -9.92
CA ALA A 148 6.12 0.86 -11.33
C ALA A 148 6.76 -0.45 -11.83
N GLU A 149 6.08 -1.12 -12.76
CA GLU A 149 6.62 -2.34 -13.38
C GLU A 149 7.96 -2.09 -14.10
N HIS A 150 8.19 -0.87 -14.58
CA HIS A 150 9.28 -0.51 -15.48
C HIS A 150 10.28 0.49 -14.88
N SER A 151 10.11 0.90 -13.62
CA SER A 151 10.93 1.95 -13.02
C SER A 151 11.32 1.60 -11.58
N ARG A 152 12.57 1.88 -11.25
CA ARG A 152 13.16 1.79 -9.90
C ARG A 152 13.77 3.13 -9.50
N ARG A 153 13.18 4.22 -9.99
CA ARG A 153 13.61 5.59 -9.65
C ARG A 153 12.73 6.10 -8.50
N LEU A 154 13.28 6.94 -7.64
CA LEU A 154 12.47 7.61 -6.62
C LEU A 154 11.47 8.56 -7.26
N ILE A 155 11.91 9.36 -8.24
CA ILE A 155 11.06 10.32 -8.97
C ILE A 155 10.97 9.88 -10.42
N ASP A 156 9.74 9.82 -10.94
CA ASP A 156 9.48 9.52 -12.34
C ASP A 156 8.47 10.49 -12.93
N SER A 157 8.81 11.10 -14.07
CA SER A 157 8.02 12.17 -14.69
C SER A 157 7.53 11.75 -16.07
N TYR A 158 6.21 11.82 -16.25
CA TYR A 158 5.52 11.34 -17.43
C TYR A 158 5.13 12.49 -18.34
N GLN A 159 5.25 12.25 -19.65
CA GLN A 159 4.85 13.18 -20.71
C GLN A 159 4.29 12.43 -21.91
N MET A 160 3.39 13.08 -22.66
CA MET A 160 2.79 12.51 -23.87
C MET A 160 3.84 12.32 -24.97
N ARG A 161 3.77 11.16 -25.63
CA ARG A 161 4.67 10.74 -26.70
C ARG A 161 3.90 9.99 -27.77
N ASN A 162 4.38 10.03 -29.02
CA ASN A 162 3.90 9.14 -30.07
C ASN A 162 4.41 7.71 -29.88
N GLU A 163 3.95 6.77 -30.71
CA GLU A 163 4.35 5.35 -30.65
C GLU A 163 5.86 5.12 -30.82
N GLN A 164 6.56 6.04 -31.52
CA GLN A 164 8.00 5.99 -31.75
C GLN A 164 8.80 6.68 -30.61
N GLY A 165 8.12 7.19 -29.58
CA GLY A 165 8.71 7.82 -28.41
C GLY A 165 9.05 9.32 -28.57
N ALA A 166 8.70 9.95 -29.70
CA ALA A 166 8.85 11.38 -29.90
C ALA A 166 7.88 12.14 -28.98
N VAL A 167 8.39 13.20 -28.34
CA VAL A 167 7.60 14.04 -27.42
C VAL A 167 6.66 14.92 -28.22
N GLU A 168 5.38 14.97 -27.83
CA GLU A 168 4.36 15.75 -28.54
C GLU A 168 4.57 17.27 -28.42
N SER A 169 4.96 17.73 -27.22
CA SER A 169 5.25 19.14 -26.95
C SER A 169 6.46 19.27 -26.03
N SER A 170 7.36 20.20 -26.33
CA SER A 170 8.46 20.56 -25.43
C SER A 170 7.97 21.29 -24.16
N HIS A 171 6.72 21.77 -24.15
CA HIS A 171 6.08 22.46 -23.03
C HIS A 171 4.72 21.79 -22.73
N PRO A 172 4.71 20.58 -22.18
CA PRO A 172 3.46 19.87 -21.89
C PRO A 172 2.68 20.58 -20.78
N LEU A 173 1.37 20.73 -20.98
CA LEU A 173 0.47 21.37 -20.02
C LEU A 173 0.08 20.44 -18.87
N MET A 174 -0.02 19.13 -19.10
CA MET A 174 -0.27 18.17 -18.03
C MET A 174 1.02 17.42 -17.73
N LYS A 175 1.51 17.55 -16.50
CA LYS A 175 2.69 16.83 -16.02
C LYS A 175 2.30 15.93 -14.87
N ARG A 176 2.61 14.64 -14.99
CA ARG A 176 2.39 13.67 -13.93
C ARG A 176 3.72 13.18 -13.41
N ILE A 177 3.87 13.22 -12.10
CA ILE A 177 5.10 12.92 -11.38
C ILE A 177 4.76 11.87 -10.33
N TYR A 178 5.40 10.72 -10.40
CA TYR A 178 5.31 9.68 -9.39
C TYR A 178 6.53 9.73 -8.47
N ILE A 179 6.29 9.58 -7.18
CA ILE A 179 7.31 9.44 -6.15
C ILE A 179 7.16 8.04 -5.56
N TYR A 180 8.00 7.11 -6.00
CA TYR A 180 7.96 5.70 -5.61
C TYR A 180 8.63 5.50 -4.26
N LEU A 181 7.82 5.46 -3.20
CA LEU A 181 8.27 5.41 -1.81
C LEU A 181 9.15 4.20 -1.50
N PRO A 182 8.89 2.99 -2.02
CA PRO A 182 9.75 1.84 -1.74
C PRO A 182 11.22 2.00 -2.14
N GLU A 183 11.54 2.91 -3.07
CA GLU A 183 12.92 3.20 -3.46
C GLU A 183 13.67 3.95 -2.34
N ILE A 184 12.96 4.61 -1.41
CA ILE A 184 13.61 5.37 -0.34
C ILE A 184 14.39 4.48 0.62
N ASP A 185 13.86 3.29 0.93
CA ASP A 185 14.53 2.31 1.78
C ASP A 185 15.84 1.82 1.13
N VAL A 186 15.82 1.66 -0.20
CA VAL A 186 17.00 1.27 -0.97
C VAL A 186 18.04 2.38 -0.94
N ILE A 187 17.62 3.64 -1.11
CA ILE A 187 18.49 4.82 -1.03
C ILE A 187 19.09 4.95 0.38
N ALA A 188 18.28 4.82 1.42
CA ALA A 188 18.70 4.92 2.81
C ALA A 188 19.77 3.87 3.15
N ARG A 189 19.57 2.61 2.74
CA ARG A 189 20.55 1.52 2.92
C ARG A 189 21.86 1.76 2.16
N LYS A 190 21.81 2.36 0.97
CA LYS A 190 23.00 2.58 0.13
C LYS A 190 23.80 3.82 0.53
N LYS A 191 23.13 4.96 0.74
CA LYS A 191 23.78 6.25 1.02
C LYS A 191 24.06 6.46 2.50
N GLY A 192 23.24 5.87 3.37
CA GLY A 192 23.13 6.24 4.76
C GLY A 192 22.40 7.57 4.93
N PHE A 193 21.64 7.70 6.02
CA PHE A 193 20.75 8.84 6.27
C PHE A 193 21.46 10.21 6.20
N ALA A 194 22.67 10.31 6.73
CA ALA A 194 23.44 11.56 6.78
C ALA A 194 23.84 12.10 5.39
N ASN A 195 23.86 11.24 4.36
CA ASN A 195 24.24 11.61 3.00
C ASN A 195 23.03 11.69 2.06
N MET A 196 21.81 11.50 2.57
CA MET A 196 20.58 11.72 1.81
C MET A 196 20.36 13.22 1.61
N THR A 197 19.69 13.57 0.52
CA THR A 197 19.22 14.95 0.28
C THR A 197 18.04 15.29 1.19
N ASP A 198 17.77 16.58 1.39
CA ASP A 198 16.61 17.03 2.18
C ASP A 198 15.29 16.44 1.65
N PHE A 199 15.17 16.28 0.33
CA PHE A 199 13.99 15.69 -0.30
C PHE A 199 13.90 14.17 -0.07
N GLU A 200 15.02 13.47 -0.14
CA GLU A 200 15.06 12.04 0.18
C GLU A 200 14.72 11.81 1.67
N GLN A 201 15.26 12.63 2.57
CA GLN A 201 14.91 12.58 3.99
C GLN A 201 13.44 12.93 4.22
N LEU A 202 12.91 13.92 3.50
CA LEU A 202 11.49 14.24 3.49
C LEU A 202 10.66 13.04 3.03
N CYS A 203 11.04 12.37 1.93
CA CYS A 203 10.38 11.15 1.44
C CYS A 203 10.61 9.93 2.33
N LEU A 204 11.54 9.98 3.28
CA LEU A 204 11.70 8.93 4.29
C LEU A 204 10.80 9.20 5.49
N VAL A 205 10.57 10.46 5.85
CA VAL A 205 9.75 10.85 7.01
C VAL A 205 8.27 10.96 6.65
N LEU A 206 7.91 11.44 5.45
CA LEU A 206 6.54 11.61 5.00
C LEU A 206 5.73 10.31 4.80
N PRO A 207 6.32 9.17 4.42
CA PRO A 207 5.55 7.93 4.24
C PRO A 207 6.01 6.78 5.13
N SER A 208 7.26 6.84 5.59
CA SER A 208 7.87 5.77 6.31
C SER A 208 7.77 6.14 7.77
N GLY A 209 6.95 5.39 8.50
CA GLY A 209 7.19 5.15 9.92
C GLY A 209 8.56 4.48 10.17
N TYR A 210 9.62 4.75 9.39
CA TYR A 210 10.94 4.12 9.51
C TYR A 210 11.61 4.42 10.86
N LEU A 211 11.24 5.54 11.49
CA LEU A 211 11.64 5.85 12.86
C LEU A 211 11.00 4.91 13.91
N PHE A 212 9.91 4.21 13.56
CA PHE A 212 9.12 3.41 14.53
C PHE A 212 8.84 1.96 14.09
N LYS A 213 8.91 1.62 12.79
CA LYS A 213 8.76 0.26 12.24
C LYS A 213 10.01 -0.58 12.48
N ASN A 214 11.17 0.06 12.59
CA ASN A 214 12.39 -0.61 13.03
C ASN A 214 12.51 -0.49 14.55
N ASN A 215 11.77 -1.34 15.26
CA ASN A 215 12.13 -1.78 16.62
C ASN A 215 13.44 -2.60 16.64
N ASP A 216 14.31 -2.40 15.65
CA ASP A 216 15.66 -2.93 15.69
C ASP A 216 16.48 -2.06 16.63
N SER A 217 16.86 -2.70 17.72
CA SER A 217 17.86 -2.33 18.70
C SER A 217 19.27 -2.04 18.14
N ASP A 218 19.40 -1.62 16.87
CA ASP A 218 20.64 -1.20 16.23
C ASP A 218 20.63 0.30 15.90
N GLY A 219 21.19 1.08 16.84
CA GLY A 219 21.94 2.31 16.59
C GLY A 219 21.20 3.57 16.11
N ILE A 220 20.07 3.47 15.41
CA ILE A 220 19.40 4.63 14.80
C ILE A 220 18.60 5.42 15.84
N LEU A 221 17.99 4.73 16.82
CA LEU A 221 17.23 5.32 17.93
C LEU A 221 18.07 6.16 18.91
N LYS A 222 19.39 5.94 19.01
CA LYS A 222 20.29 6.84 19.78
C LYS A 222 20.45 8.22 19.14
N THR A 223 19.75 8.45 18.05
CA THR A 223 19.85 9.63 17.21
C THR A 223 18.50 10.32 17.06
N GLU A 224 17.49 10.04 17.90
CA GLU A 224 16.25 10.85 17.91
C GLU A 224 16.57 12.33 18.10
N GLU A 225 17.36 12.70 19.11
CA GLU A 225 17.73 14.11 19.32
C GLU A 225 18.70 14.66 18.26
N ARG A 226 19.50 13.83 17.60
CA ARG A 226 20.53 14.27 16.64
C ARG A 226 20.04 14.30 15.18
N LEU A 227 19.13 13.41 14.79
CA LEU A 227 18.47 13.37 13.47
C LEU A 227 17.41 14.46 13.38
N VAL A 228 16.61 14.63 14.44
CA VAL A 228 15.58 15.69 14.54
C VAL A 228 16.21 17.09 14.56
N LYS A 229 17.42 17.25 15.13
CA LYS A 229 18.13 18.56 15.16
C LYS A 229 18.93 18.91 13.91
N LYS A 230 19.28 17.96 13.04
CA LYS A 230 20.13 18.23 11.86
C LYS A 230 19.43 18.10 10.51
N VAL A 231 18.32 17.36 10.42
CA VAL A 231 17.87 16.80 9.14
C VAL A 231 16.38 16.97 8.87
N ILE A 232 15.79 17.96 9.52
CA ILE A 232 14.50 18.49 9.16
C ILE A 232 14.79 19.97 9.09
N PRO A 233 14.43 20.71 8.03
CA PRO A 233 14.51 22.16 8.09
C PRO A 233 13.74 22.57 9.35
N LYS A 234 14.47 22.93 10.42
CA LYS A 234 13.99 23.37 11.73
C LYS A 234 12.99 22.49 12.54
N GLY A 235 12.85 21.19 12.30
CA GLY A 235 11.97 20.34 13.14
C GLY A 235 10.47 20.49 12.88
N HIS A 236 10.09 21.20 11.81
CA HIS A 236 8.70 21.48 11.42
C HIS A 236 7.81 20.23 11.35
N GLN A 237 8.28 19.10 10.81
CA GLN A 237 7.48 17.87 10.72
C GLN A 237 7.20 17.22 12.08
N VAL A 238 8.16 17.25 13.00
CA VAL A 238 7.98 16.69 14.35
C VAL A 238 7.00 17.55 15.13
N GLU A 239 7.12 18.88 14.99
CA GLU A 239 6.18 19.81 15.60
C GLU A 239 4.77 19.66 15.02
N LYS A 240 4.66 19.45 13.70
CA LYS A 240 3.40 19.15 13.01
C LYS A 240 2.75 17.87 13.50
N TYR A 241 3.52 16.80 13.62
CA TYR A 241 3.01 15.53 14.13
C TYR A 241 2.52 15.66 15.58
N LYS A 242 3.26 16.38 16.44
CA LYS A 242 2.82 16.68 17.81
C LYS A 242 1.53 17.51 17.83
N LYS A 243 1.46 18.59 17.04
CA LYS A 243 0.24 19.40 16.88
C LYS A 243 -0.96 18.56 16.42
N PHE A 244 -0.71 17.58 15.53
CA PHE A 244 -1.74 16.66 15.06
C PHE A 244 -2.17 15.67 16.13
N GLN A 245 -1.23 15.16 16.92
CA GLN A 245 -1.50 14.26 18.04
C GLN A 245 -2.28 14.96 19.17
N ASP A 246 -2.04 16.25 19.37
CA ASP A 246 -2.78 17.07 20.34
C ASP A 246 -4.22 17.39 19.88
N ASP A 247 -4.55 17.23 18.59
CA ASP A 247 -5.90 17.37 18.04
C ASP A 247 -6.65 16.04 18.11
N GLU A 248 -7.42 15.83 19.19
CA GLU A 248 -8.11 14.58 19.49
C GLU A 248 -9.06 14.13 18.36
N ASP A 249 -9.75 15.06 17.71
CA ASP A 249 -10.70 14.76 16.65
C ASP A 249 -9.97 14.26 15.40
N LEU A 250 -8.97 15.02 14.92
CA LEU A 250 -8.19 14.63 13.74
C LEU A 250 -7.40 13.35 13.98
N TRP A 251 -6.80 13.21 15.16
CA TRP A 251 -6.08 12.01 15.57
C TRP A 251 -6.97 10.78 15.54
N SER A 252 -8.18 10.87 16.11
CA SER A 252 -9.13 9.75 16.13
C SER A 252 -9.56 9.32 14.72
N ILE A 253 -9.74 10.28 13.81
CA ILE A 253 -10.11 10.04 12.42
C ILE A 253 -8.97 9.35 11.68
N ALA A 254 -7.75 9.86 11.83
CA ALA A 254 -6.57 9.28 11.20
C ALA A 254 -6.34 7.85 11.68
N MET A 255 -6.42 7.61 12.99
CA MET A 255 -6.23 6.27 13.58
C MET A 255 -7.31 5.29 13.08
N SER A 256 -8.56 5.75 13.02
CA SER A 256 -9.67 4.96 12.48
C SER A 256 -9.44 4.59 11.01
N ALA A 257 -8.95 5.54 10.20
CA ALA A 257 -8.65 5.31 8.79
C ALA A 257 -7.52 4.27 8.61
N GLN A 258 -6.46 4.36 9.42
CA GLN A 258 -5.34 3.41 9.39
C GLN A 258 -5.77 2.00 9.80
N ILE A 259 -6.53 1.88 10.90
CA ILE A 259 -7.07 0.59 11.35
C ILE A 259 -7.94 -0.04 10.26
N GLN A 260 -8.78 0.77 9.60
CA GLN A 260 -9.62 0.30 8.51
C GLN A 260 -8.80 -0.18 7.30
N ALA A 261 -7.79 0.58 6.88
CA ALA A 261 -6.89 0.20 5.79
C ALA A 261 -6.14 -1.11 6.10
N GLN A 262 -5.67 -1.27 7.34
CA GLN A 262 -5.00 -2.50 7.79
C GLN A 262 -5.95 -3.70 7.80
N ARG A 263 -7.21 -3.51 8.23
CA ARG A 263 -8.23 -4.57 8.18
C ARG A 263 -8.55 -4.99 6.74
N GLU A 264 -8.64 -4.04 5.82
CA GLU A 264 -8.86 -4.33 4.40
C GLU A 264 -7.68 -5.11 3.80
N LYS A 265 -6.45 -4.71 4.13
CA LYS A 265 -5.24 -5.43 3.74
C LYS A 265 -5.23 -6.87 4.26
N ASN A 266 -5.53 -7.06 5.54
CA ASN A 266 -5.61 -8.39 6.16
C ASN A 266 -6.71 -9.23 5.50
N ALA A 267 -7.90 -8.67 5.26
CA ALA A 267 -8.99 -9.38 4.59
C ALA A 267 -8.64 -9.83 3.16
N ILE A 268 -7.85 -9.04 2.43
CA ILE A 268 -7.33 -9.41 1.10
C ILE A 268 -6.33 -10.57 1.22
N ILE A 269 -5.41 -10.52 2.20
CA ILE A 269 -4.43 -11.58 2.45
C ILE A 269 -5.15 -12.90 2.79
N ASP A 270 -6.09 -12.87 3.74
CA ASP A 270 -6.88 -14.03 4.13
C ASP A 270 -7.66 -14.61 2.93
N SER A 271 -8.27 -13.74 2.11
CA SER A 271 -8.96 -14.14 0.89
C SER A 271 -8.03 -14.79 -0.14
N PHE A 272 -6.80 -14.31 -0.25
CA PHE A 272 -5.78 -14.87 -1.13
C PHE A 272 -5.31 -16.24 -0.65
N GLU A 273 -5.00 -16.39 0.65
CA GLU A 273 -4.62 -17.66 1.26
C GLU A 273 -5.74 -18.71 1.12
N GLU A 274 -7.00 -18.32 1.37
CA GLU A 274 -8.14 -19.19 1.12
C GLU A 274 -8.26 -19.59 -0.36
N GLY A 275 -8.04 -18.64 -1.27
CA GLY A 275 -8.05 -18.86 -2.71
C GLY A 275 -6.97 -19.86 -3.14
N GLU A 276 -5.77 -19.74 -2.61
CA GLU A 276 -4.65 -20.65 -2.87
C GLU A 276 -4.96 -22.07 -2.38
N VAL A 277 -5.47 -22.21 -1.16
CA VAL A 277 -5.85 -23.52 -0.60
C VAL A 277 -6.99 -24.16 -1.41
N LYS A 278 -8.01 -23.39 -1.79
CA LYS A 278 -9.12 -23.86 -2.65
C LYS A 278 -8.59 -24.27 -4.04
N GLY A 279 -7.72 -23.48 -4.65
CA GLY A 279 -7.09 -23.77 -5.94
C GLY A 279 -6.24 -25.03 -5.91
N LEU A 280 -5.39 -25.20 -4.89
CA LEU A 280 -4.58 -26.40 -4.71
C LEU A 280 -5.44 -27.65 -4.51
N LYS A 281 -6.52 -27.55 -3.73
CA LYS A 281 -7.46 -28.65 -3.53
C LYS A 281 -8.16 -29.01 -4.84
N GLN A 282 -8.64 -28.03 -5.59
CA GLN A 282 -9.33 -28.26 -6.85
C GLN A 282 -8.40 -28.89 -7.90
N GLY A 283 -7.18 -28.36 -8.06
CA GLY A 283 -6.20 -28.93 -8.98
C GLY A 283 -5.79 -30.37 -8.63
N LYS A 284 -5.68 -30.70 -7.34
CA LYS A 284 -5.45 -32.10 -6.89
C LYS A 284 -6.62 -33.02 -7.22
N LYS A 285 -7.86 -32.54 -7.16
CA LYS A 285 -9.05 -33.33 -7.51
C LYS A 285 -9.10 -33.61 -9.01
N GLU A 286 -8.94 -32.58 -9.83
CA GLU A 286 -8.97 -32.68 -11.30
C GLU A 286 -7.87 -33.62 -11.79
N LEU A 287 -6.63 -33.44 -11.31
CA LEU A 287 -5.52 -34.33 -11.66
C LEU A 287 -5.79 -35.78 -11.25
N LEU A 288 -6.32 -36.01 -10.05
CA LEU A 288 -6.63 -37.36 -9.59
C LEU A 288 -7.76 -37.99 -10.42
N GLN A 289 -8.76 -37.20 -10.82
CA GLN A 289 -9.84 -37.64 -11.68
C GLN A 289 -9.32 -38.10 -13.04
N GLU A 290 -8.47 -37.28 -13.68
CA GLU A 290 -7.83 -37.64 -14.96
C GLU A 290 -7.00 -38.93 -14.83
N LEU A 291 -6.19 -39.06 -13.76
CA LEU A 291 -5.37 -40.25 -13.55
C LEU A 291 -6.22 -41.51 -13.31
N VAL A 292 -7.31 -41.41 -12.57
CA VAL A 292 -8.24 -42.53 -12.34
C VAL A 292 -8.94 -42.92 -13.64
N GLN A 293 -9.36 -41.94 -14.43
CA GLN A 293 -9.98 -42.17 -15.73
C GLN A 293 -8.99 -42.84 -16.70
N MET A 294 -7.75 -42.35 -16.78
CA MET A 294 -6.72 -42.94 -17.65
C MET A 294 -6.32 -44.35 -17.23
N LYS A 295 -6.15 -44.60 -15.92
CA LYS A 295 -5.63 -45.89 -15.42
C LYS A 295 -6.71 -46.97 -15.32
N PHE A 296 -7.92 -46.60 -14.89
CA PHE A 296 -8.98 -47.57 -14.58
C PHE A 296 -10.21 -47.43 -15.47
N GLY A 297 -10.33 -46.36 -16.27
CA GLY A 297 -11.50 -46.13 -17.13
C GLY A 297 -12.78 -45.77 -16.37
N VAL A 298 -12.68 -45.32 -15.12
CA VAL A 298 -13.83 -45.05 -14.23
C VAL A 298 -13.99 -43.55 -14.02
N ASP A 299 -15.24 -43.07 -14.08
CA ASP A 299 -15.59 -41.74 -13.56
C ASP A 299 -15.72 -41.80 -12.03
N ALA A 300 -14.75 -41.19 -11.34
CA ALA A 300 -14.63 -41.22 -9.89
C ALA A 300 -14.95 -39.88 -9.23
N GLN A 301 -15.55 -38.93 -9.95
CA GLN A 301 -15.77 -37.55 -9.47
C GLN A 301 -16.49 -37.51 -8.12
N ALA A 302 -17.60 -38.24 -7.99
CA ALA A 302 -18.41 -38.28 -6.77
C ALA A 302 -17.68 -38.88 -5.55
N TRP A 303 -16.64 -39.69 -5.77
CA TRP A 303 -15.77 -40.22 -4.70
C TRP A 303 -14.66 -39.24 -4.36
N ILE A 304 -13.99 -38.67 -5.36
CA ILE A 304 -12.92 -37.68 -5.21
C ILE A 304 -13.42 -36.43 -4.47
N ASP A 305 -14.66 -36.02 -4.71
CA ASP A 305 -15.26 -34.87 -4.07
C ASP A 305 -15.42 -34.98 -2.55
N LYS A 306 -15.47 -36.21 -2.04
CA LYS A 306 -15.61 -36.53 -0.61
C LYS A 306 -14.26 -36.61 0.12
N LEU A 307 -13.14 -36.55 -0.59
CA LEU A 307 -11.80 -36.70 0.00
C LEU A 307 -11.27 -35.38 0.59
N SER A 308 -10.58 -35.48 1.73
CA SER A 308 -9.80 -34.38 2.31
C SER A 308 -8.50 -34.14 1.52
N ILE A 309 -7.84 -32.99 1.72
CA ILE A 309 -6.57 -32.65 1.04
C ILE A 309 -5.48 -33.69 1.36
N GLU A 310 -5.45 -34.19 2.60
CA GLU A 310 -4.51 -35.25 3.02
C GLU A 310 -4.81 -36.57 2.31
N GLN A 311 -6.09 -36.95 2.23
CA GLN A 311 -6.51 -38.16 1.52
C GLN A 311 -6.19 -38.07 0.03
N LEU A 312 -6.45 -36.93 -0.62
CA LEU A 312 -6.10 -36.70 -2.03
C LEU A 312 -4.59 -36.91 -2.26
N THR A 313 -3.75 -36.40 -1.37
CA THR A 313 -2.29 -36.53 -1.48
C THR A 313 -1.83 -37.99 -1.33
N ILE A 314 -2.43 -38.73 -0.40
CA ILE A 314 -2.11 -40.16 -0.16
C ILE A 314 -2.59 -41.03 -1.32
N VAL A 315 -3.82 -40.82 -1.77
CA VAL A 315 -4.43 -41.55 -2.88
C VAL A 315 -3.66 -41.29 -4.17
N SER A 316 -3.26 -40.04 -4.43
CA SER A 316 -2.45 -39.69 -5.61
C SER A 316 -1.08 -40.38 -5.63
N LYS A 317 -0.48 -40.67 -4.47
CA LYS A 317 0.77 -41.48 -4.42
C LYS A 317 0.51 -42.96 -4.65
N LYS A 318 -0.58 -43.49 -4.07
CA LYS A 318 -0.92 -44.91 -4.12
C LYS A 318 -1.54 -45.36 -5.43
N ILE A 319 -2.03 -44.43 -6.25
CA ILE A 319 -2.62 -44.73 -7.55
C ILE A 319 -1.65 -45.50 -8.45
N LEU A 320 -0.34 -45.27 -8.32
CA LEU A 320 0.68 -45.96 -9.11
C LEU A 320 0.77 -47.46 -8.75
N ASP A 321 0.62 -47.79 -7.47
CA ASP A 321 0.79 -49.16 -6.95
C ASP A 321 -0.48 -50.03 -7.05
N CYS A 322 -1.66 -49.41 -7.10
CA CYS A 322 -2.94 -50.13 -7.13
C CYS A 322 -3.23 -50.70 -8.52
N LYS A 323 -3.73 -51.96 -8.56
CA LYS A 323 -4.11 -52.65 -9.81
C LYS A 323 -5.58 -52.43 -10.18
N THR A 324 -6.43 -52.14 -9.19
CA THR A 324 -7.85 -51.87 -9.41
C THR A 324 -8.31 -50.60 -8.67
N PHE A 325 -9.42 -50.02 -9.12
CA PHE A 325 -10.02 -48.85 -8.48
C PHE A 325 -10.53 -49.14 -7.05
N GLU A 326 -11.06 -50.34 -6.79
CA GLU A 326 -11.51 -50.75 -5.45
C GLU A 326 -10.35 -50.88 -4.45
N GLU A 327 -9.18 -51.36 -4.89
CA GLU A 327 -7.96 -51.35 -4.05
C GLU A 327 -7.58 -49.92 -3.66
N LEU A 328 -7.64 -48.98 -4.60
CA LEU A 328 -7.34 -47.56 -4.35
C LEU A 328 -8.33 -46.95 -3.35
N LYS A 329 -9.63 -47.24 -3.52
CA LYS A 329 -10.71 -46.79 -2.64
C LYS A 329 -10.53 -47.30 -1.21
N ASN A 330 -10.20 -48.57 -1.04
CA ASN A 330 -9.96 -49.18 0.28
C ASN A 330 -8.77 -48.56 1.03
N LYS A 331 -7.76 -48.07 0.31
CA LYS A 331 -6.62 -47.37 0.93
C LYS A 331 -6.96 -45.96 1.43
N SER A 332 -8.07 -45.37 0.95
CA SER A 332 -8.58 -44.08 1.46
C SER A 332 -9.36 -44.23 2.78
N THR A 333 -10.02 -45.38 3.02
CA THR A 333 -10.87 -45.66 4.19
C THR A 333 -10.11 -46.21 5.40
N CYS A 334 -8.99 -46.92 5.22
CA CYS A 334 -8.20 -47.48 6.34
C CYS A 334 -7.63 -46.43 7.32
N PHE A 335 -7.66 -45.14 7.01
CA PHE A 335 -7.13 -44.09 7.90
C PHE A 335 -8.14 -43.53 8.91
N ASN A 336 -9.46 -43.65 8.66
CA ASN A 336 -10.47 -43.27 9.66
C ASN A 336 -10.40 -44.15 10.93
N LEU A 337 -9.87 -45.37 10.82
CA LEU A 337 -9.76 -46.31 11.94
C LEU A 337 -8.53 -46.09 12.84
N ARG A 338 -7.52 -45.33 12.39
CA ARG A 338 -6.34 -45.03 13.23
C ARG A 338 -6.52 -43.80 14.14
N ALA A 339 -7.47 -42.92 13.85
CA ALA A 339 -7.76 -41.75 14.71
C ALA A 339 -8.62 -42.10 15.94
N VAL A 340 -9.35 -43.22 15.92
CA VAL A 340 -10.22 -43.66 17.03
C VAL A 340 -9.47 -44.55 18.04
N SER A 341 -8.36 -45.18 17.64
CA SER A 341 -7.62 -46.14 18.50
C SER A 341 -6.54 -45.54 19.41
N GLN A 342 -6.43 -44.21 19.53
CA GLN A 342 -5.49 -43.54 20.45
C GLN A 342 -6.15 -42.78 21.60
N LYS A 343 -7.45 -43.03 21.86
CA LYS A 343 -8.13 -42.65 23.10
C LYS A 343 -8.66 -43.90 23.78
N SER A 344 -7.77 -44.65 24.42
CA SER A 344 -8.09 -45.65 25.43
C SER A 344 -6.92 -45.73 26.40
#